data_AF-A0A3S0AWT7-F1
#
_entry.id   AF-A0A3S0AWT7-F1
#
_cell.length_a   1.000
_cell.length_b   1.000
_cell.length_c   1.000
_cell.angle_alpha   90.00
_cell.angle_beta   90.00
_cell.angle_gamma   90.00
#
_symmetry.space_group_name_H-M   'P 1'
#
loop_
_entity.id
_entity.type
_entity.pdbx_description
1 polymer ?
#
loop_
_entity_poly.entity_id
_entity_poly.type
_entity_poly.pdbx_seq_one_letter_code
_entity_poly.pdbx_strand_id
1 'polypeptide(L)'
;MCGACGVRPDWAGPVVAGPLHRRDIASCLTRLCRHIIVRDMPRGWVVAEVTGRSTPVQTFDELISAAAAHARARTWPDLEQLLLELAAPPRSNTPVNGQLLLPEPSAGSMPVLAAVTHLPAHMKLAAFALGVHSIPSPEPVVTDLGGSQLSARGGRLATTRPTGLSSRPPSRRR
;
A
#
# COMPACT_ATOMS: atom_id res chain seq x y z
N MET A 1 -20.06 -22.10 -12.52
CA MET A 1 -19.28 -22.37 -11.29
C MET A 1 -18.73 -21.05 -10.78
N CYS A 2 -19.40 -20.40 -9.81
CA CYS A 2 -19.03 -19.08 -9.31
C CYS A 2 -18.09 -19.24 -8.11
N GLY A 3 -16.78 -19.11 -8.33
CA GLY A 3 -15.73 -19.26 -7.31
C GLY A 3 -15.48 -18.02 -6.46
N ALA A 4 -16.50 -17.20 -6.22
CA ALA A 4 -16.39 -15.92 -5.50
C ALA A 4 -16.50 -16.06 -3.97
N CYS A 5 -16.80 -17.25 -3.45
CA CYS A 5 -16.93 -17.49 -2.02
C CYS A 5 -15.54 -17.68 -1.40
N GLY A 6 -14.95 -16.61 -0.84
CA GLY A 6 -13.80 -16.73 0.06
C GLY A 6 -12.67 -15.70 -0.09
N VAL A 7 -12.74 -14.75 -1.02
CA VAL A 7 -11.76 -13.65 -1.09
C VAL A 7 -12.24 -12.53 -0.15
N ARG A 8 -11.43 -12.20 0.87
CA ARG A 8 -11.74 -11.05 1.73
C ARG A 8 -11.70 -9.77 0.88
N PRO A 9 -12.69 -8.86 1.04
CA PRO A 9 -12.66 -7.59 0.32
C PRO A 9 -11.41 -6.80 0.71
N ASP A 10 -10.66 -6.34 -0.30
CA ASP A 10 -9.43 -5.56 -0.14
C ASP A 10 -9.62 -4.18 -0.79
N TRP A 11 -9.40 -3.12 0.00
CA TRP A 11 -9.57 -1.73 -0.46
C TRP A 11 -8.53 -1.37 -1.53
N ALA A 12 -7.33 -1.97 -1.47
CA ALA A 12 -6.26 -1.76 -2.42
C ALA A 12 -6.47 -2.60 -3.70
N GLY A 13 -7.52 -3.43 -3.73
CA GLY A 13 -7.86 -4.35 -4.83
C GLY A 13 -7.69 -3.75 -6.23
N PRO A 14 -8.19 -2.53 -6.53
CA PRO A 14 -8.02 -1.93 -7.86
C PRO A 14 -6.56 -1.74 -8.31
N VAL A 15 -5.63 -1.60 -7.36
CA VAL A 15 -4.20 -1.34 -7.63
C VAL A 15 -3.36 -2.60 -7.48
N VAL A 16 -3.72 -3.50 -6.56
CA VAL A 16 -2.91 -4.68 -6.23
C VAL A 16 -3.45 -5.99 -6.80
N ALA A 17 -4.68 -5.99 -7.34
CA ALA A 17 -5.25 -7.18 -7.96
C ALA A 17 -4.51 -7.53 -9.26
N GLY A 18 -4.32 -8.84 -9.47
CA GLY A 18 -3.67 -9.38 -10.64
C GLY A 18 -2.39 -10.15 -10.27
N PRO A 19 -2.12 -11.30 -10.91
CA PRO A 19 -0.91 -12.09 -10.62
C PRO A 19 0.39 -11.29 -10.79
N LEU A 20 0.47 -10.42 -11.80
CA LEU A 20 1.66 -9.61 -12.05
C LEU A 20 1.88 -8.55 -10.97
N HIS A 21 0.84 -7.79 -10.59
CA HIS A 21 0.95 -6.80 -9.52
C HIS A 21 1.35 -7.45 -8.20
N ARG A 22 0.75 -8.60 -7.85
CA ARG A 22 1.12 -9.34 -6.63
C ARG A 22 2.56 -9.80 -6.64
N ARG A 23 3.05 -10.31 -7.78
CA ARG A 23 4.45 -10.72 -7.94
C ARG A 23 5.42 -9.54 -7.78
N ASP A 24 5.10 -8.40 -8.39
CA ASP A 24 5.95 -7.20 -8.29
C ASP A 24 5.98 -6.65 -6.87
N ILE A 25 4.83 -6.63 -6.18
CA ILE A 25 4.74 -6.28 -4.75
C ILE A 25 5.59 -7.24 -3.91
N ALA A 26 5.48 -8.55 -4.15
CA ALA A 26 6.26 -9.55 -3.43
C ALA A 26 7.77 -9.36 -3.62
N SER A 27 8.20 -9.10 -4.86
CA SER A 27 9.60 -8.83 -5.18
C SER A 27 10.10 -7.53 -4.52
N CYS A 28 9.28 -6.47 -4.56
CA CYS A 28 9.55 -5.19 -3.92
C CYS A 28 9.75 -5.36 -2.41
N LEU A 29 8.77 -5.93 -1.71
CA LEU A 29 8.83 -6.11 -0.25
C LEU A 29 9.95 -7.04 0.18
N THR A 30 10.26 -8.09 -0.58
CA THR A 30 11.41 -8.96 -0.31
C THR A 30 12.74 -8.19 -0.32
N ARG A 31 12.86 -7.15 -1.15
CA ARG A 31 14.07 -6.30 -1.21
C ARG A 31 14.08 -5.21 -0.14
N LEU A 32 12.90 -4.69 0.23
CA LEU A 32 12.73 -3.64 1.23
C LEU A 32 12.76 -4.16 2.68
N CYS A 33 12.56 -5.45 2.90
CA CYS A 33 12.56 -6.06 4.22
C CYS A 33 13.78 -6.95 4.48
N ARG A 34 14.12 -7.16 5.76
CA ARG A 34 15.17 -8.07 6.25
C ARG A 34 14.52 -9.33 6.80
N HIS A 35 15.19 -10.46 6.64
CA HIS A 35 14.81 -11.73 7.28
C HIS A 35 13.44 -12.31 6.87
N ILE A 36 12.80 -11.74 5.84
CA ILE A 36 11.60 -12.31 5.22
C ILE A 36 11.75 -12.41 3.71
N ILE A 37 11.04 -13.36 3.14
CA ILE A 37 10.81 -13.52 1.70
C ILE A 37 9.29 -13.49 1.50
N VAL A 38 8.84 -12.61 0.62
CA VAL A 38 7.43 -12.54 0.23
C VAL A 38 7.26 -13.26 -1.10
N ARG A 39 6.25 -14.13 -1.19
CA ARG A 39 5.90 -14.86 -2.41
C ARG A 39 4.44 -14.59 -2.76
N ASP A 40 4.14 -14.37 -4.03
CA ASP A 40 2.75 -14.27 -4.48
C ASP A 40 2.08 -15.65 -4.50
N MET A 41 0.76 -15.65 -4.30
CA MET A 41 -0.10 -16.82 -4.47
C MET A 41 -1.41 -16.38 -5.16
N PRO A 42 -2.22 -17.32 -5.70
CA PRO A 42 -3.42 -16.96 -6.46
C PRO A 42 -4.41 -16.02 -5.75
N ARG A 43 -4.42 -16.00 -4.41
CA ARG A 43 -5.36 -15.23 -3.58
C ARG A 43 -4.69 -14.38 -2.51
N GLY A 44 -3.41 -14.00 -2.68
CA GLY A 44 -2.69 -13.19 -1.70
C GLY A 44 -1.19 -13.40 -1.78
N TRP A 45 -0.55 -13.49 -0.62
CA TRP A 45 0.89 -13.72 -0.48
C TRP A 45 1.19 -14.69 0.65
N VAL A 46 2.41 -15.21 0.65
CA VAL A 46 3.01 -15.89 1.79
C VAL A 46 4.22 -15.07 2.23
N VAL A 47 4.27 -14.74 3.52
CA VAL A 47 5.46 -14.15 4.16
C VAL A 47 6.20 -15.28 4.86
N ALA A 48 7.39 -15.59 4.37
CA ALA A 48 8.26 -16.62 4.94
C ALA A 48 9.44 -15.97 5.64
N GLU A 49 9.64 -16.30 6.92
CA GLU A 49 10.81 -15.88 7.69
C GLU A 49 11.98 -16.83 7.45
N VAL A 50 13.19 -16.32 7.62
CA VAL A 50 14.43 -17.12 7.58
C VAL A 50 14.45 -18.21 8.66
N THR A 51 13.67 -18.04 9.74
CA THR A 51 13.48 -19.01 10.83
C THR A 51 12.60 -20.20 10.44
N GLY A 52 12.03 -20.21 9.23
CA GLY A 52 11.16 -21.29 8.73
C GLY A 52 9.66 -21.09 9.00
N ARG A 53 9.27 -20.04 9.74
CA ARG A 53 7.86 -19.68 9.90
C ARG A 53 7.33 -19.13 8.57
N SER A 54 6.14 -19.58 8.15
CA SER A 54 5.45 -19.03 6.98
C SER A 54 4.01 -18.67 7.32
N THR A 55 3.59 -17.48 6.91
CA THR A 55 2.26 -16.94 7.21
C THR A 55 1.58 -16.56 5.90
N PRO A 56 0.48 -17.23 5.51
CA PRO A 56 -0.34 -16.78 4.39
C PRO A 56 -1.12 -15.53 4.78
N VAL A 57 -1.16 -14.55 3.88
CA VAL A 57 -1.90 -13.29 4.02
C VAL A 57 -2.77 -13.08 2.79
N GLN A 58 -4.02 -12.65 2.99
CA GLN A 58 -5.03 -12.56 1.93
C GLN A 58 -5.36 -11.13 1.54
N THR A 59 -4.99 -10.15 2.36
CA THR A 59 -5.21 -8.73 2.10
C THR A 59 -3.90 -7.94 2.10
N PHE A 60 -3.91 -6.79 1.43
CA PHE A 60 -2.78 -5.88 1.42
C PHE A 60 -2.40 -5.40 2.83
N ASP A 61 -3.38 -5.09 3.68
CA ASP A 61 -3.12 -4.65 5.06
C ASP A 61 -2.45 -5.74 5.91
N GLU A 62 -2.88 -7.01 5.76
CA GLU A 62 -2.25 -8.15 6.43
C GLU A 62 -0.80 -8.32 5.97
N LEU A 63 -0.53 -8.16 4.67
CA LEU A 63 0.81 -8.22 4.11
C LEU A 63 1.71 -7.12 4.67
N ILE A 64 1.25 -5.87 4.65
CA ILE A 64 2.04 -4.73 5.16
C ILE A 64 2.28 -4.87 6.65
N SER A 65 1.28 -5.30 7.42
CA SER A 65 1.42 -5.55 8.86
C SER A 65 2.46 -6.63 9.15
N ALA A 66 2.45 -7.73 8.39
CA ALA A 66 3.44 -8.80 8.51
C ALA A 66 4.85 -8.36 8.08
N ALA A 67 4.98 -7.43 7.13
CA ALA A 67 6.26 -6.96 6.61
C ALA A 67 6.87 -5.80 7.42
N ALA A 68 6.06 -4.97 8.08
CA ALA A 68 6.48 -3.71 8.71
C ALA A 68 7.60 -3.89 9.75
N ALA A 69 7.50 -4.89 10.61
CA ALA A 69 8.52 -5.20 11.63
C ALA A 69 9.89 -5.56 11.01
N HIS A 70 9.90 -5.95 9.74
CA HIS A 70 11.06 -6.39 9.00
C HIS A 70 11.61 -5.31 8.06
N ALA A 71 11.01 -4.12 7.99
CA ALA A 71 11.46 -3.06 7.09
C ALA A 71 12.96 -2.76 7.26
N ARG A 72 13.68 -2.52 6.15
CA ARG A 72 15.10 -2.15 6.16
C ARG A 72 15.31 -0.68 6.50
N ALA A 73 14.45 0.18 5.95
CA ALA A 73 14.52 1.61 6.14
C ALA A 73 14.04 2.00 7.55
N ARG A 74 14.64 3.06 8.09
CA ARG A 74 14.23 3.69 9.36
C ARG A 74 13.81 5.15 9.16
N THR A 75 14.07 5.71 7.99
CA THR A 75 13.69 7.06 7.59
C THR A 75 13.11 7.05 6.18
N TRP A 76 12.34 8.09 5.83
CA TRP A 76 11.77 8.24 4.48
C TRP A 76 12.84 8.42 3.39
N PRO A 77 13.92 9.20 3.60
CA PRO A 77 15.03 9.26 2.65
C PRO A 77 15.70 7.89 2.40
N ASP A 78 15.90 7.08 3.45
CA ASP A 78 16.48 5.74 3.28
C ASP A 78 15.58 4.83 2.42
N LEU A 79 14.27 4.90 2.65
CA LEU A 79 13.29 4.15 1.88
C LEU A 79 13.28 4.60 0.41
N GLU A 80 13.31 5.91 0.17
CA GLU A 80 13.37 6.48 -1.17
C GLU A 80 14.63 6.02 -1.91
N GLN A 81 15.80 6.06 -1.25
CA GLN A 81 17.05 5.57 -1.80
C GLN A 81 16.99 4.08 -2.18
N LEU A 82 16.45 3.23 -1.29
CA LEU A 82 16.26 1.80 -1.60
C LEU A 82 15.37 1.57 -2.81
N LEU A 83 14.34 2.41 -3.02
CA LEU A 83 13.45 2.33 -4.18
C LEU A 83 14.11 2.81 -5.47
N LEU A 84 14.97 3.82 -5.41
CA LEU A 84 15.75 4.28 -6.57
C LEU A 84 16.67 3.19 -7.11
N GLU A 85 17.16 2.30 -6.25
CA GLU A 85 17.97 1.14 -6.62
C GLU A 85 17.15 -0.04 -7.17
N LEU A 86 15.82 -0.01 -7.05
CA LEU A 86 14.96 -1.04 -7.63
C LEU A 86 14.79 -0.82 -9.12
N ALA A 87 15.07 -1.87 -9.90
CA ALA A 87 14.70 -1.90 -11.30
C ALA A 87 13.17 -1.93 -11.45
N ALA A 88 12.64 -1.09 -12.33
CA ALA A 88 11.24 -1.15 -12.73
C ALA A 88 10.96 -2.47 -13.47
N PRO A 89 9.80 -3.11 -13.26
CA PRO A 89 9.43 -4.27 -14.03
C PRO A 89 9.26 -3.88 -15.51
N PRO A 90 9.67 -4.73 -16.47
CA PRO A 90 9.73 -4.40 -17.90
C PRO A 90 8.36 -4.14 -18.56
N ARG A 91 7.26 -4.18 -17.81
CA ARG A 91 5.87 -4.09 -18.30
C ARG A 91 5.09 -2.95 -17.64
N SER A 92 5.78 -1.96 -17.07
CA SER A 92 5.22 -0.88 -16.24
C SER A 92 4.29 0.12 -16.97
N ASN A 93 4.10 0.01 -18.29
CA ASN A 93 3.26 0.94 -19.07
C ASN A 93 1.75 0.68 -18.99
N THR A 94 1.28 -0.12 -18.03
CA THR A 94 -0.18 -0.29 -17.87
C THR A 94 -0.68 0.83 -16.95
N PRO A 95 -1.49 1.79 -17.43
CA PRO A 95 -2.09 2.78 -16.54
C PRO A 95 -2.92 2.06 -15.48
N VAL A 96 -2.79 2.49 -14.22
CA VAL A 96 -3.66 1.99 -13.15
C VAL A 96 -5.08 2.41 -13.44
N ASN A 97 -5.88 1.47 -13.95
CA ASN A 97 -7.33 1.63 -14.04
C ASN A 97 -7.92 1.34 -12.66
N GLY A 98 -7.89 2.36 -11.80
CA GLY A 98 -8.44 2.27 -10.45
C GLY A 98 -8.09 3.53 -9.68
N GLN A 99 -9.04 4.45 -9.55
CA GLN A 99 -8.90 5.55 -8.61
C GLN A 99 -9.03 4.99 -7.19
N LEU A 100 -7.95 5.08 -6.41
CA LEU A 100 -8.07 4.98 -4.97
C LEU A 100 -8.80 6.26 -4.52
N LEU A 101 -10.03 6.11 -4.01
CA LEU A 101 -10.73 7.21 -3.35
C LEU A 101 -10.04 7.46 -2.01
N LEU A 102 -9.10 8.40 -2.01
CA LEU A 102 -8.28 8.73 -0.86
C LEU A 102 -8.63 10.14 -0.38
N PRO A 103 -8.56 10.40 0.93
CA PRO A 103 -8.72 11.75 1.47
C PRO A 103 -7.65 12.67 0.91
N GLU A 104 -8.10 13.87 0.54
CA GLU A 104 -7.27 15.00 0.14
C GLU A 104 -6.10 15.20 1.12
N PRO A 105 -4.91 15.55 0.62
CA PRO A 105 -3.75 15.82 1.48
C PRO A 105 -4.10 16.94 2.46
N SER A 106 -3.85 16.71 3.75
CA SER A 106 -3.94 17.77 4.74
C SER A 106 -2.83 18.81 4.51
N ALA A 107 -3.13 20.09 4.74
CA ALA A 107 -2.11 21.14 4.78
C ALA A 107 -1.01 20.75 5.79
N GLY A 108 0.26 20.89 5.39
CA GLY A 108 1.42 20.45 6.19
C GLY A 108 1.80 18.98 6.03
N SER A 109 1.32 18.29 4.99
CA SER A 109 1.79 16.93 4.69
C SER A 109 3.20 16.95 4.09
N MET A 110 4.10 16.12 4.62
CA MET A 110 5.45 15.97 4.10
C MET A 110 5.45 15.08 2.83
N PRO A 111 5.92 15.57 1.68
CA PRO A 111 6.02 14.76 0.47
C PRO A 111 7.11 13.68 0.63
N VAL A 112 6.79 12.45 0.25
CA VAL A 112 7.71 11.30 0.31
C VAL A 112 7.67 10.50 -0.98
N LEU A 113 8.79 9.84 -1.31
CA LEU A 113 8.96 9.03 -2.53
C LEU A 113 8.73 9.82 -3.82
N ALA A 114 9.01 11.13 -3.78
CA ALA A 114 8.82 12.05 -4.90
C ALA A 114 9.86 11.81 -6.01
N ALA A 115 11.07 11.37 -5.66
CA ALA A 115 12.12 11.06 -6.63
C ALA A 115 11.87 9.74 -7.39
N VAL A 116 11.01 8.87 -6.86
CA VAL A 116 10.73 7.55 -7.44
C VAL A 116 9.67 7.67 -8.53
N THR A 117 10.08 8.01 -9.75
CA THR A 117 9.17 8.19 -10.89
C THR A 117 9.11 6.97 -11.81
N HIS A 118 10.09 6.06 -11.71
CA HIS A 118 10.24 4.91 -12.61
C HIS A 118 9.47 3.67 -12.18
N LEU A 119 9.10 3.56 -10.91
CA LEU A 119 8.35 2.40 -10.39
C LEU A 119 6.84 2.55 -10.65
N PRO A 120 6.15 1.44 -10.96
CA PRO A 120 4.71 1.45 -11.13
C PRO A 120 3.99 1.70 -9.80
N ALA A 121 2.75 2.20 -9.90
CA ALA A 121 1.96 2.63 -8.76
C ALA A 121 1.73 1.55 -7.69
N HIS A 122 1.56 0.27 -8.05
CA HIS A 122 1.40 -0.82 -7.08
C HIS A 122 2.65 -1.06 -6.23
N MET A 123 3.84 -0.86 -6.81
CA MET A 123 5.10 -0.94 -6.05
C MET A 123 5.29 0.29 -5.17
N LYS A 124 4.99 1.50 -5.68
CA LYS A 124 5.03 2.73 -4.87
C LYS A 124 4.03 2.67 -3.70
N LEU A 125 2.83 2.13 -3.93
CA LEU A 125 1.81 1.89 -2.90
C LEU A 125 2.33 0.94 -1.81
N ALA A 126 2.92 -0.20 -2.19
CA ALA A 126 3.52 -1.15 -1.24
C ALA A 126 4.62 -0.50 -0.40
N ALA A 127 5.50 0.28 -1.02
CA ALA A 127 6.58 0.96 -0.32
C ALA A 127 6.07 2.06 0.62
N PHE A 128 5.12 2.89 0.16
CA PHE A 128 4.51 3.92 0.98
C PHE A 128 3.78 3.32 2.19
N ALA A 129 2.98 2.27 1.97
CA ALA A 129 2.31 1.56 3.06
C ALA A 129 3.31 0.95 4.05
N LEU A 130 4.39 0.33 3.58
CA LEU A 130 5.46 -0.15 4.45
C LEU A 130 6.05 0.99 5.29
N GLY A 131 6.42 2.10 4.66
CA GLY A 131 6.98 3.27 5.33
C GLY A 131 6.05 3.86 6.39
N VAL A 132 4.75 4.00 6.09
CA VAL A 132 3.72 4.47 7.04
C VAL A 132 3.66 3.61 8.30
N HIS A 133 3.86 2.29 8.16
CA HIS A 133 3.81 1.35 9.27
C HIS A 133 5.16 1.15 10.00
N SER A 134 6.29 1.46 9.36
CA SER A 134 7.63 1.20 9.93
C SER A 134 8.44 2.44 10.30
N ILE A 135 8.09 3.62 9.78
CA ILE A 135 8.83 4.87 9.98
C ILE A 135 7.98 5.81 10.82
N PRO A 136 8.39 6.12 12.06
CA PRO A 136 7.69 7.12 12.88
C PRO A 136 7.71 8.48 12.17
N SER A 137 6.54 9.10 12.03
CA SER A 137 6.43 10.46 11.54
C SER A 137 5.36 11.22 12.35
N PRO A 138 5.69 12.38 12.94
CA PRO A 138 4.73 13.20 13.66
C PRO A 138 3.74 13.90 12.72
N GLU A 139 4.19 14.18 11.49
CA GLU A 139 3.42 14.88 10.46
C GLU A 139 2.74 13.88 9.52
N PRO A 140 1.61 14.25 8.90
CA PRO A 140 1.05 13.49 7.79
C PRO A 140 2.06 13.38 6.65
N VAL A 141 2.09 12.26 5.94
CA VAL A 141 2.93 12.06 4.76
C VAL A 141 2.07 11.91 3.52
N VAL A 142 2.61 12.33 2.38
CA VAL A 142 1.91 12.28 1.10
C VAL A 142 2.82 11.76 -0.01
N THR A 143 2.28 10.97 -0.93
CA THR A 143 3.00 10.50 -2.12
C THR A 143 2.12 10.53 -3.36
N ASP A 144 2.75 10.63 -4.54
CA ASP A 144 2.07 10.50 -5.84
C ASP A 144 2.27 9.08 -6.41
N LEU A 145 1.16 8.46 -6.79
CA LEU A 145 1.07 7.12 -7.40
C LEU A 145 0.79 7.21 -8.91
N GLY A 146 1.46 8.13 -9.62
CA GLY A 146 1.28 8.30 -11.07
C GLY A 146 0.01 9.09 -11.40
N GLY A 147 -0.22 10.21 -10.71
CA GLY A 147 -1.37 11.09 -10.91
C GLY A 147 -2.51 10.88 -9.92
N SER A 148 -2.35 9.99 -8.94
CA SER A 148 -3.23 9.87 -7.78
C SER A 148 -2.42 10.11 -6.51
N GLN A 149 -2.86 11.07 -5.69
CA GLN A 149 -2.18 11.42 -4.46
C GLN A 149 -2.70 10.58 -3.28
N LEU A 150 -1.80 10.10 -2.44
CA LEU A 150 -2.12 9.29 -1.27
C LEU A 150 -1.54 9.92 -0.02
N SER A 151 -2.39 10.13 0.99
CA SER A 151 -2.02 10.70 2.29
C SER A 151 -2.17 9.66 3.41
N ALA A 152 -1.31 9.75 4.43
CA ALA A 152 -1.35 8.85 5.58
C ALA A 152 -0.83 9.52 6.85
N ARG A 153 -1.27 9.02 8.02
CA ARG A 153 -0.82 9.50 9.33
C ARG A 153 -0.71 8.34 10.32
N GLY A 154 0.42 8.23 11.02
CA GLY A 154 0.59 7.38 12.21
C GLY A 154 0.17 5.92 12.03
N GLY A 155 0.73 5.20 11.05
CA GLY A 155 0.43 3.78 10.83
C GLY A 155 -0.97 3.51 10.26
N ARG A 156 -1.72 4.54 9.83
CA ARG A 156 -2.98 4.40 9.10
C ARG A 156 -2.86 5.05 7.73
N LEU A 157 -3.06 4.25 6.70
CA LEU A 157 -3.42 4.73 5.38
C LEU A 157 -4.82 5.33 5.51
N ALA A 158 -4.94 6.65 5.33
CA ALA A 158 -6.22 7.30 5.52
C ALA A 158 -7.15 6.82 4.39
N THR A 159 -8.08 5.93 4.71
CA THR A 159 -9.24 5.62 3.85
C THR A 159 -10.45 6.22 4.54
N THR A 160 -10.70 7.51 4.32
CA THR A 160 -11.99 8.07 4.72
C THR A 160 -13.04 7.49 3.81
N ARG A 161 -13.72 6.44 4.29
CA ARG A 161 -15.08 6.13 3.86
C ARG A 161 -15.86 7.45 3.96
N PRO A 162 -16.59 7.92 2.92
CA PRO A 162 -17.47 9.05 3.10
C PRO A 162 -18.47 8.65 4.19
N THR A 163 -18.32 9.22 5.38
CA THR A 163 -19.35 9.21 6.41
C THR A 163 -20.54 9.88 5.75
N GLY A 164 -21.51 9.06 5.35
CA GLY A 164 -22.74 9.52 4.74
C GLY A 164 -23.28 10.68 5.54
N LEU A 165 -23.56 11.78 4.84
CA LEU A 165 -24.39 12.86 5.34
C LEU A 165 -25.66 12.22 5.94
N SER A 166 -25.74 12.20 7.27
CA SER A 166 -27.02 12.06 7.96
C SER A 166 -27.71 13.42 7.85
N SER A 167 -28.31 13.67 6.69
CA SER A 167 -29.26 14.74 6.49
C SER A 167 -30.50 14.44 7.33
N ARG A 168 -30.51 14.93 8.57
CA ARG A 168 -31.73 15.05 9.38
C ARG A 168 -32.62 16.12 8.74
N PRO A 169 -33.85 15.81 8.29
CA PRO A 169 -34.77 16.86 7.89
C PRO A 169 -35.32 17.58 9.15
N PRO A 170 -35.63 18.88 9.06
CA PRO A 170 -36.21 19.62 10.18
C PRO A 170 -37.63 19.12 10.44
N SER A 171 -37.89 18.71 11.67
CA SER A 171 -39.22 18.41 12.17
C SER A 171 -40.08 19.67 12.16
N ARG A 172 -40.90 19.83 11.11
CA ARG A 172 -42.10 20.66 11.17
C ARG A 172 -43.17 19.87 11.93
N ARG A 173 -43.55 20.33 13.11
CA ARG A 173 -44.90 20.09 13.65
C ARG A 173 -45.56 21.44 13.88
N ARG A 174 -46.79 21.50 13.36
CA ARG A 174 -47.80 22.54 13.57
C ARG A 174 -48.27 22.53 15.01
#